data_AF-A0ABD7GNI5-F1
#
_entry.id   AF-A0ABD7GNI5-F1
#
_cell.length_a   1.000
_cell.length_b   1.000
_cell.length_c   1.000
_cell.angle_alpha   90.00
_cell.angle_beta   90.00
_cell.angle_gamma   90.00
#
_symmetry.space_group_name_H-M   'P 1'
#
loop_
_entity.id
_entity.type
_entity.pdbx_description
1 polymer ?
#
loop_
_entity_poly.entity_id
_entity_poly.type
_entity_poly.pdbx_seq_one_letter_code
_entity_poly.pdbx_strand_id
1 'polypeptide(L)' 'MFNNIFQILESFGFLSQHRSVYLLFSDASLNSQVFLQRIDGQHYLNQGMTAELICLSTNAH' A
#
# COMPACT_ATOMS: atom_id res chain seq x y z
N MET A 1 34.28 -2.90 7.24
CA MET A 1 33.38 -2.51 8.34
C MET A 1 32.32 -1.56 7.79
N PHE A 2 31.49 -2.04 6.85
CA PHE A 2 30.38 -1.31 6.20
C PHE A 2 29.02 -1.92 6.59
N ASN A 3 28.96 -2.49 7.80
CA ASN A 3 27.72 -2.76 8.51
C ASN A 3 27.28 -1.41 9.09
N ASN A 4 26.17 -0.77 8.76
CA ASN A 4 25.00 -1.23 8.05
C ASN A 4 24.18 0.03 7.73
N ILE A 5 24.45 0.73 6.62
CA ILE A 5 23.54 1.81 6.18
C ILE A 5 22.13 1.23 6.03
N PHE A 6 22.04 -0.02 5.56
CA PHE A 6 20.80 -0.79 5.51
C PHE A 6 20.14 -0.95 6.89
N GLN A 7 20.79 -1.55 7.91
CA GLN A 7 20.16 -1.68 9.24
C GLN A 7 19.86 -0.33 9.92
N ILE A 8 20.65 0.70 9.67
CA ILE A 8 20.38 2.04 10.21
C ILE A 8 19.10 2.59 9.58
N LEU A 9 18.95 2.51 8.26
CA LEU A 9 17.72 2.95 7.57
C LEU A 9 16.51 2.07 7.94
N GLU A 10 16.70 0.77 8.19
CA GLU A 10 15.65 -0.13 8.68
C GLU A 10 15.21 0.22 10.11
N SER A 11 16.14 0.46 11.02
CA SER A 11 15.84 0.85 12.41
C SER A 11 15.22 2.25 12.53
N PHE A 12 15.52 3.16 11.61
CA PHE A 12 14.80 4.43 11.46
C PHE A 12 13.46 4.30 10.69
N GLY A 13 13.09 3.10 10.23
CA GLY A 13 11.83 2.85 9.54
C GLY A 13 11.76 3.38 8.11
N PHE A 14 12.89 3.73 7.49
CA PHE A 14 12.99 4.22 6.12
C PHE A 14 12.98 3.10 5.07
N LEU A 15 13.40 1.88 5.45
CA LEU A 15 13.36 0.73 4.55
C LEU A 15 12.03 0.00 4.72
N SER A 16 11.05 0.48 3.94
CA SER A 16 9.77 -0.18 3.69
C SER A 16 8.98 -0.53 4.96
N GLN A 17 8.09 0.38 5.37
CA GLN A 17 6.92 -0.03 6.13
C GLN A 17 6.22 -1.15 5.33
N HIS A 18 6.39 -2.39 5.79
CA HIS A 18 5.71 -3.60 5.33
C HIS A 18 4.20 -3.54 5.60
N ARG A 19 3.55 -2.44 5.18
CA ARG A 19 2.09 -2.31 5.18
C ARG A 19 1.61 -2.86 3.84
N SER A 20 1.65 -4.19 3.71
CA SER A 20 0.88 -4.84 2.65
C SER A 20 -0.60 -4.60 2.99
N VAL A 21 -1.20 -3.61 2.35
CA VAL A 21 -2.65 -3.44 2.44
C VAL A 21 -3.26 -4.42 1.46
N TYR A 22 -3.94 -5.43 1.98
CA TYR A 22 -4.72 -6.34 1.17
C TYR A 22 -6.12 -5.77 1.01
N LEU A 23 -6.52 -5.54 -0.24
CA LEU A 23 -7.84 -5.02 -0.58
C LEU A 23 -8.65 -6.13 -1.22
N LEU A 24 -9.89 -6.26 -0.75
CA LEU A 24 -10.88 -7.12 -1.34
C LEU A 24 -12.07 -6.27 -1.75
N PHE A 25 -12.42 -6.32 -3.02
CA PHE A 25 -13.68 -5.80 -3.51
C PHE A 25 -14.82 -6.73 -3.08
N SER A 26 -15.94 -6.12 -2.67
CA SER A 26 -17.16 -6.86 -2.35
C SER A 26 -17.68 -7.65 -3.55
N ASP A 27 -17.48 -7.12 -4.76
CA ASP A 27 -17.62 -7.88 -5.99
C ASP A 27 -16.38 -8.75 -6.20
N ALA A 28 -16.54 -10.05 -5.97
CA ALA A 28 -15.46 -11.02 -6.09
C ALA A 28 -14.85 -11.08 -7.50
N SER A 29 -15.60 -10.73 -8.54
CA SER A 29 -15.11 -10.75 -9.93
C SER A 29 -14.05 -9.68 -10.17
N LEU A 30 -14.11 -8.55 -9.46
CA LEU A 30 -13.14 -7.46 -9.58
C LEU A 30 -11.78 -7.82 -8.97
N ASN A 31 -11.74 -8.72 -7.98
CA ASN A 31 -10.49 -9.11 -7.33
C ASN A 31 -9.48 -9.80 -8.27
N SER A 32 -9.93 -10.33 -9.42
CA SER A 32 -9.06 -10.92 -10.44
C SER A 32 -8.77 -10.01 -11.65
N GLN A 33 -9.42 -8.85 -11.71
CA GLN A 33 -9.36 -7.94 -12.87
C GLN A 33 -8.79 -6.56 -12.52
N VAL A 34 -8.87 -6.16 -11.25
CA VAL A 34 -8.47 -4.85 -10.76
C VAL A 34 -7.28 -5.00 -9.82
N PHE A 35 -6.14 -4.45 -10.23
CA PHE A 35 -4.87 -4.56 -9.53
C PHE A 35 -4.50 -3.22 -8.92
N LEU A 36 -4.31 -3.19 -7.61
CA LEU A 36 -3.87 -2.00 -6.89
C LEU A 36 -2.46 -1.60 -7.34
N GLN A 37 -2.30 -0.36 -7.78
CA GLN A 37 -1.02 0.23 -8.15
C GLN A 37 -0.44 1.04 -6.99
N ARG A 38 -1.30 1.82 -6.30
CA ARG A 38 -0.89 2.70 -5.21
C ARG A 38 -2.05 2.97 -4.26
N ILE A 39 -1.71 3.14 -2.99
CA ILE A 39 -2.60 3.71 -1.97
C ILE A 39 -1.97 5.00 -1.50
N ASP A 40 -2.72 6.09 -1.56
CA ASP A 40 -2.36 7.36 -0.96
C ASP A 40 -3.37 7.70 0.10
N GLY A 41 -2.93 8.12 1.29
CA GLY A 41 -3.87 8.46 2.34
C GLY A 41 -3.20 9.10 3.53
N GLN A 42 -3.98 9.90 4.25
CA GLN A 42 -3.54 10.52 5.48
C GLN A 42 -4.37 9.96 6.63
N HIS A 43 -3.68 9.53 7.67
CA HIS A 43 -4.28 9.15 8.93
C HIS A 43 -3.95 10.24 9.94
N TYR A 44 -4.98 10.89 10.45
CA TYR A 44 -4.86 11.85 11.55
C TYR A 44 -5.46 11.26 12.82
N LEU A 45 -4.78 11.46 13.95
CA LEU A 45 -5.23 10.96 15.26
C LEU A 45 -6.69 11.38 15.52
N ASN A 46 -7.54 10.41 15.80
CA ASN A 46 -8.96 10.59 16.13
C ASN A 46 -9.82 11.26 15.04
N GLN A 47 -9.34 11.35 13.79
CA GLN A 47 -10.07 11.96 12.68
C GLN A 47 -10.42 10.96 11.56
N GLY A 48 -10.14 9.67 11.81
CA GLY A 48 -10.31 8.63 10.81
C GLY A 48 -9.18 8.63 9.77
N MET A 49 -9.41 7.87 8.70
CA MET A 49 -8.46 7.69 7.62
C MET A 49 -9.18 7.93 6.30
N THR A 50 -8.64 8.81 5.47
CA THR A 50 -9.03 8.94 4.07
C THR A 50 -7.90 8.37 3.22
N ALA A 51 -8.23 7.44 2.32
CA ALA A 51 -7.29 6.87 1.38
C ALA A 51 -7.88 6.86 -0.03
N GLU A 52 -7.08 7.29 -0.98
CA GLU A 52 -7.25 7.14 -2.41
C GLU A 52 -6.55 5.86 -2.87
N LEU A 53 -7.21 5.15 -3.78
CA LEU A 53 -6.73 3.92 -4.38
C LEU A 53 -6.57 4.14 -5.88
N ILE A 54 -5.36 3.98 -6.39
CA ILE A 54 -5.10 3.97 -7.84
C ILE A 54 -4.98 2.51 -8.26
N CYS A 55 -5.86 2.10 -9.18
CA CYS A 55 -5.94 0.72 -9.66
C CYS A 55 -5.79 0.65 -11.18
N LEU A 56 -5.22 -0.44 -11.67
CA LEU A 56 -5.19 -0.81 -13.08
C LEU A 56 -6.22 -1.92 -13.31
N SER A 57 -7.10 -1.73 -14.28
CA SER A 57 -7.99 -2.78 -14.77
C SER A 57 -7.39 -3.45 -16.00
N THR A 58 -7.40 -4.77 -16.05
CA THR A 58 -7.10 -5.52 -17.29
C THR A 58 -8.36 -5.84 -18.09
N ASN A 59 -9.53 -5.46 -17.59
CA ASN A 59 -10.79 -5.56 -18.33
C ASN A 59 -10.91 -4.39 -19.33
N ALA A 60 -10.92 -4.73 -20.62
CA ALA A 60 -10.94 -3.79 -21.74
C ALA A 60 -12.31 -3.71 -22.46
N HIS A 61 -13.36 -4.30 -21.86
CA HIS A 61 -14.72 -4.33 -22.42
C HIS A 61 -15.55 -3.09 -22.08
#